data_AF-A0A7C7Q1D9-F1
#
_entry.id   AF-A0A7C7Q1D9-F1
#
_cell.length_a   1.000
_cell.length_b   1.000
_cell.length_c   1.000
_cell.angle_alpha   90.00
_cell.angle_beta   90.00
_cell.angle_gamma   90.00
#
_symmetry.space_group_name_H-M   'P 1'
#
loop_
_entity.id
_entity.type
_entity.pdbx_description
1 polymer ?
#
loop_
_entity_poly.entity_id
_entity_poly.type
_entity_poly.pdbx_seq_one_letter_code
_entity_poly.pdbx_strand_id
1 'polypeptide(L)'
;MERFIWMEIAYEEAEKEAREVNRLIDSVKEAFRRAQGEGVEWIWGTKYVRKDSLVKVLREMGLSKDEARRAVKEAESAGVIAETEEYYVLG
;
A
#
# COMPACT_ATOMS: atom_id res chain seq x y z
N MET A 1 12.89 34.69 -14.14
CA MET A 1 11.76 34.74 -13.20
C MET A 1 10.81 33.56 -13.45
N GLU A 2 10.42 33.28 -14.70
CA GLU A 2 9.55 32.14 -15.05
C GLU A 2 10.08 30.76 -14.64
N ARG A 3 11.39 30.50 -14.77
CA ARG A 3 12.01 29.21 -14.39
C ARG A 3 11.84 28.87 -12.90
N PHE A 4 11.69 29.87 -12.03
CA PHE A 4 11.51 29.67 -10.59
C PHE A 4 10.08 29.19 -10.26
N ILE A 5 9.08 29.75 -10.96
CA ILE A 5 7.67 29.38 -10.79
C ILE A 5 7.42 27.92 -11.21
N TRP A 6 7.98 27.49 -12.34
CA TRP A 6 7.86 26.10 -12.79
C TRP A 6 8.51 25.09 -11.82
N MET A 7 9.57 25.50 -11.13
CA MET A 7 10.25 24.67 -10.14
C MET A 7 9.41 24.54 -8.85
N GLU A 8 8.80 25.62 -8.38
CA GLU A 8 7.90 25.59 -7.22
C GLU A 8 6.68 24.71 -7.47
N ILE A 9 6.05 24.84 -8.64
CA ILE A 9 4.90 24.00 -9.02
C ILE A 9 5.29 22.52 -9.05
N ALA A 10 6.42 22.19 -9.70
CA ALA A 10 6.90 20.81 -9.77
C ALA A 10 7.22 20.23 -8.38
N TYR A 11 7.75 21.05 -7.48
CA TYR A 11 8.03 20.64 -6.11
C TYR A 11 6.74 20.35 -5.33
N GLU A 12 5.74 21.24 -5.41
CA GLU A 12 4.45 21.02 -4.75
C GLU A 12 3.73 19.77 -5.26
N GLU A 13 3.79 19.50 -6.57
CA GLU A 13 3.20 18.29 -7.16
C GLU A 13 3.92 17.03 -6.66
N ALA A 14 5.26 17.04 -6.60
CA ALA A 14 6.03 15.94 -6.07
C ALA A 14 5.73 15.69 -4.58
N GLU A 15 5.56 16.74 -3.77
CA GLU A 15 5.16 16.59 -2.38
C GLU A 15 3.76 16.01 -2.23
N LYS A 16 2.80 16.44 -3.05
CA LYS A 16 1.42 15.90 -3.03
C LYS A 16 1.44 14.41 -3.38
N GLU A 17 2.20 14.03 -4.39
CA GLU A 17 2.35 12.64 -4.79
C GLU A 17 3.02 11.81 -3.68
N ALA A 18 4.08 12.31 -3.05
CA ALA A 18 4.73 11.62 -1.94
C ALA A 18 3.79 11.42 -0.74
N ARG A 19 2.94 12.41 -0.43
CA ARG A 19 1.91 12.29 0.61
C ARG A 19 0.87 11.22 0.25
N GLU A 20 0.45 11.16 -1.01
CA GLU A 20 -0.51 10.14 -1.45
C GLU A 20 0.10 8.73 -1.41
N VAL A 21 1.35 8.56 -1.87
CA VAL A 21 2.07 7.28 -1.77
C VAL A 21 2.17 6.83 -0.31
N ASN A 22 2.53 7.73 0.61
CA ASN A 22 2.58 7.41 2.05
C ASN A 22 1.19 7.00 2.59
N ARG A 23 0.12 7.70 2.20
CA ARG A 23 -1.26 7.33 2.57
C ARG A 23 -1.62 5.92 2.12
N LEU A 24 -1.24 5.54 0.90
CA LEU A 24 -1.50 4.22 0.35
C LEU A 24 -0.70 3.13 1.08
N ILE A 25 0.57 3.38 1.37
CA ILE A 25 1.42 2.48 2.16
C ILE A 25 0.85 2.25 3.56
N ASP A 26 0.42 3.32 4.24
CA ASP A 26 -0.20 3.20 5.57
C ASP A 26 -1.53 2.45 5.53
N SER A 27 -2.28 2.57 4.42
CA SER A 27 -3.49 1.79 4.20
C SER A 27 -3.18 0.29 4.08
N VAL A 28 -2.07 -0.10 3.44
CA VAL A 28 -1.62 -1.50 3.40
C VAL A 28 -1.25 -2.00 4.79
N LYS A 29 -0.48 -1.25 5.57
CA LYS A 29 -0.12 -1.64 6.95
C LYS A 29 -1.36 -1.83 7.83
N GLU A 30 -2.34 -0.94 7.71
CA GLU A 30 -3.61 -1.05 8.42
C GLU A 30 -4.44 -2.24 7.91
N ALA A 31 -4.47 -2.49 6.60
CA ALA A 31 -5.13 -3.67 6.04
C ALA A 31 -4.51 -4.96 6.58
N PHE A 32 -3.18 -5.02 6.71
CA PHE A 32 -2.49 -6.12 7.38
C PHE A 32 -2.91 -6.27 8.84
N ARG A 33 -3.06 -5.18 9.59
CA ARG A 33 -3.56 -5.23 10.98
C ARG A 33 -5.00 -5.77 11.05
N ARG A 34 -5.88 -5.31 10.15
CA ARG A 34 -7.31 -5.69 10.10
C ARG A 34 -7.58 -7.07 9.55
N ALA A 35 -6.71 -7.60 8.68
CA ALA A 35 -6.89 -8.90 8.08
C ALA A 35 -7.00 -9.98 9.17
N GLN A 36 -8.09 -10.72 9.18
CA GLN A 36 -8.36 -11.82 10.12
C GLN A 36 -9.17 -12.91 9.42
N GLY A 37 -9.18 -14.12 9.99
CA GLY A 37 -9.99 -15.21 9.48
C GLY A 37 -9.43 -15.85 8.20
N GLU A 38 -10.32 -16.21 7.28
CA GLU A 38 -9.95 -16.90 6.04
C GLU A 38 -8.98 -16.06 5.18
N GLY A 39 -7.86 -16.69 4.79
CA GLY A 39 -6.80 -16.04 4.03
C GLY A 39 -5.77 -15.28 4.88
N VAL A 40 -5.72 -15.53 6.18
CA VAL A 40 -4.60 -15.13 7.04
C VAL A 40 -3.94 -16.38 7.62
N GLU A 41 -2.63 -16.48 7.45
CA GLU A 41 -1.81 -17.57 7.99
C GLU A 41 -0.70 -17.02 8.88
N TRP A 42 -0.35 -17.77 9.92
CA TRP A 42 0.75 -17.45 10.82
C TRP A 42 1.83 -18.52 10.69
N ILE A 43 3.00 -18.16 10.17
CA ILE A 43 4.12 -19.07 9.99
C ILE A 43 5.31 -18.51 10.78
N TRP A 44 5.79 -19.28 11.77
CA TRP A 44 6.89 -18.89 12.67
C TRP A 44 6.73 -17.49 13.31
N GLY A 45 5.50 -17.12 13.66
CA GLY A 45 5.19 -15.82 14.28
C GLY A 45 5.01 -14.67 13.29
N THR A 46 5.17 -14.92 11.99
CA THR A 46 4.98 -13.95 10.92
C THR A 46 3.59 -14.09 10.30
N LYS A 47 2.93 -12.95 10.06
CA LYS A 47 1.58 -12.89 9.48
C LYS A 47 1.65 -12.84 7.96
N TYR A 48 1.06 -13.82 7.31
CA TYR A 48 0.87 -13.92 5.87
C TYR A 48 -0.59 -13.64 5.55
N VAL A 49 -0.84 -12.79 4.56
CA VAL A 49 -2.19 -12.42 4.11
C VAL A 49 -2.33 -12.78 2.65
N ARG A 50 -3.31 -13.62 2.31
CA ARG A 50 -3.58 -14.03 0.93
C ARG A 50 -3.83 -12.80 0.07
N LYS A 51 -3.32 -12.78 -1.16
CA LYS A 51 -3.38 -11.61 -2.07
C LYS A 51 -4.81 -11.07 -2.22
N ASP A 52 -5.77 -11.95 -2.50
CA ASP A 52 -7.18 -11.57 -2.65
C ASP A 52 -7.80 -11.03 -1.35
N SER A 53 -7.40 -11.60 -0.20
CA SER A 53 -7.86 -11.13 1.11
C SER A 53 -7.32 -9.73 1.41
N LEU A 54 -6.06 -9.43 1.10
CA LEU A 54 -5.50 -8.10 1.29
C LEU A 54 -6.23 -7.04 0.45
N VAL A 55 -6.46 -7.33 -0.84
CA VAL A 55 -7.20 -6.44 -1.74
C VAL A 55 -8.64 -6.24 -1.26
N LYS A 56 -9.30 -7.29 -0.75
CA LYS A 56 -10.64 -7.18 -0.18
C LYS A 56 -10.65 -6.23 1.03
N VAL A 57 -9.72 -6.38 1.97
CA VAL A 57 -9.64 -5.51 3.17
C VAL A 57 -9.39 -4.05 2.78
N LEU A 58 -8.51 -3.78 1.81
CA LEU A 58 -8.29 -2.42 1.30
C LEU A 58 -9.57 -1.80 0.74
N ARG A 59 -10.37 -2.58 0.01
CA ARG A 59 -11.66 -2.12 -0.50
C ARG A 59 -12.69 -1.88 0.60
N GLU A 60 -12.70 -2.72 1.65
CA GLU A 60 -13.53 -2.51 2.84
C GLU A 60 -13.11 -1.26 3.64
N MET A 61 -11.85 -0.86 3.55
CA MET A 61 -11.34 0.42 4.07
C MET A 61 -11.73 1.63 3.21
N GLY A 62 -12.41 1.42 2.07
CA GLY A 62 -12.93 2.48 1.21
C GLY A 62 -12.09 2.77 -0.02
N LEU A 63 -11.01 2.04 -0.28
CA LEU A 63 -10.22 2.22 -1.50
C LEU A 63 -10.98 1.65 -2.71
N SER A 64 -10.93 2.36 -3.82
CA SER A 64 -11.34 1.80 -5.11
C SER A 64 -10.45 0.61 -5.51
N LYS A 65 -10.88 -0.15 -6.52
CA LYS A 65 -10.09 -1.28 -7.02
C LYS A 65 -8.70 -0.84 -7.52
N ASP A 66 -8.63 0.32 -8.17
CA ASP A 66 -7.38 0.84 -8.73
C ASP A 66 -6.49 1.42 -7.63
N GLU A 67 -7.06 2.12 -6.64
CA GLU A 67 -6.30 2.55 -5.46
C GLU A 67 -5.77 1.37 -4.65
N ALA A 68 -6.55 0.31 -4.45
CA ALA A 68 -6.09 -0.88 -3.72
C ALA A 68 -4.92 -1.55 -4.45
N ARG A 69 -4.97 -1.65 -5.78
CA ARG A 69 -3.87 -2.18 -6.60
C ARG A 69 -2.64 -1.29 -6.54
N ARG A 70 -2.83 0.03 -6.63
CA ARG A 70 -1.74 1.00 -6.50
C ARG A 70 -1.12 0.88 -5.11
N ALA A 71 -1.91 0.81 -4.05
CA ALA A 71 -1.42 0.70 -2.69
C ALA A 71 -0.54 -0.53 -2.47
N VAL A 72 -0.96 -1.70 -2.98
CA VAL A 72 -0.13 -2.91 -2.94
C VAL A 72 1.18 -2.68 -3.69
N LYS A 73 1.14 -2.17 -4.92
CA LYS A 73 2.34 -1.93 -5.74
C LYS A 73 3.31 -0.93 -5.10
N GLU A 74 2.80 0.18 -4.54
CA GLU A 74 3.63 1.17 -3.85
C GLU A 74 4.25 0.58 -2.58
N ALA A 75 3.49 -0.22 -1.82
CA ALA A 75 4.01 -0.89 -0.63
C ALA A 75 5.08 -1.94 -0.95
N GLU A 76 4.92 -2.71 -2.03
CA GLU A 76 5.96 -3.62 -2.53
C GLU A 76 7.21 -2.86 -3.00
N SER A 77 7.01 -1.78 -3.78
CA SER A 77 8.11 -0.95 -4.28
C SER A 77 8.88 -0.28 -3.15
N ALA A 78 8.20 0.05 -2.05
CA ALA A 78 8.79 0.59 -0.83
C ALA A 78 9.37 -0.48 0.12
N GLY A 79 9.24 -1.77 -0.20
CA GLY A 79 9.72 -2.87 0.64
C GLY A 79 8.94 -3.07 1.94
N VAL A 80 7.73 -2.49 2.04
CA VAL A 80 6.86 -2.62 3.22
C VAL A 80 6.17 -3.98 3.24
N ILE A 81 5.95 -4.57 2.07
CA ILE A 81 5.44 -5.92 1.92
C ILE A 81 6.27 -6.68 0.89
N ALA A 82 6.32 -8.00 1.04
CA ALA A 82 6.91 -8.92 0.06
C ALA A 82 5.86 -9.89 -0.46
N GLU A 83 5.96 -10.19 -1.75
CA GLU A 83 5.09 -11.14 -2.47
C GLU A 83 5.64 -12.56 -2.39
N THR A 84 4.76 -13.53 -2.15
CA THR A 84 4.98 -14.97 -2.37
C THR A 84 3.99 -15.47 -3.42
N GLU A 85 3.94 -16.77 -3.74
CA GLU A 85 2.98 -17.29 -4.72
C GLU A 85 1.52 -16.90 -4.40
N GLU A 86 1.10 -17.05 -3.15
CA GLU A 86 -0.30 -16.89 -2.73
C GLU A 86 -0.52 -15.76 -1.70
N TYR A 87 0.54 -15.28 -1.04
CA TYR A 87 0.45 -14.37 0.10
C TYR A 87 1.34 -13.14 -0.04
N TYR A 88 0.93 -12.06 0.62
CA TYR A 88 1.80 -10.98 1.03
C TYR A 88 2.22 -11.15 2.49
N VAL A 89 3.41 -10.67 2.81
CA VAL A 89 3.96 -10.61 4.17
C VAL A 89 4.51 -9.21 4.41
N LEU A 90 4.45 -8.70 5.65
CA LEU A 90 5.14 -7.45 5.99
C LEU A 90 6.65 -7.67 5.96
N GLY A 91 7.36 -6.75 5.31
CA GLY A 91 8.83 -6.69 5.22
C GLY A 91 9.50 -6.07 6.43
#